data_AF-A0A2V5WGJ3-F1
#
_entry.id   AF-A0A2V5WGJ3-F1
#
_cell.length_a   1.000
_cell.length_b   1.000
_cell.length_c   1.000
_cell.angle_alpha   90.00
_cell.angle_beta   90.00
_cell.angle_gamma   90.00
#
_symmetry.space_group_name_H-M   'P 1'
#
loop_
_entity.id
_entity.type
_entity.pdbx_description
1 polymer ?
#
loop_
_entity_poly.entity_id
_entity_poly.type
_entity_poly.pdbx_seq_one_letter_code
_entity_poly.pdbx_strand_id
1 'polypeptide(L)'
;MTIATFIVYLSQWYEKRILKFDNKGNVIRKIYIGAEICGHTFVDGMIYVLRGVEKPNEDWTIARLDPREETPEVRDIAIVPFACRSLTFDGELFWSNYRAQDTIISFSLPN
;
A
#
# COMPACT_ATOMS: atom_id res chain seq x y z
N MET A 1 -19.56 -17.97 20.16
CA MET A 1 -18.26 -18.02 19.47
C MET A 1 -18.40 -17.21 18.18
N THR A 2 -17.98 -15.95 18.19
CA THR A 2 -18.07 -15.09 17.00
C THR A 2 -16.93 -15.48 16.07
N ILE A 3 -17.25 -15.96 14.87
CA ILE A 3 -16.24 -16.18 13.84
C ILE A 3 -15.74 -14.79 13.47
N ALA A 4 -14.47 -14.49 13.74
CA ALA A 4 -13.86 -13.24 13.28
C ALA A 4 -13.98 -13.19 11.76
N THR A 5 -14.64 -12.16 11.25
CA THR A 5 -14.71 -11.93 9.80
C THR A 5 -13.35 -11.44 9.34
N PHE A 6 -12.52 -12.32 8.79
CA PHE A 6 -11.27 -11.93 8.17
C PHE A 6 -11.57 -11.20 6.86
N ILE A 7 -11.10 -9.97 6.76
CA ILE A 7 -11.12 -9.18 5.53
C ILE A 7 -9.69 -9.15 5.00
N VAL A 8 -9.52 -9.49 3.72
CA VAL A 8 -8.22 -9.46 3.05
C VAL A 8 -8.20 -8.35 2.01
N TYR A 9 -7.06 -7.67 1.90
CA TYR A 9 -6.79 -6.70 0.86
C TYR A 9 -5.61 -7.16 0.02
N LEU A 10 -5.73 -7.08 -1.31
CA LEU A 10 -4.68 -7.45 -2.25
C LEU A 10 -4.48 -6.31 -3.26
N SER A 11 -3.28 -5.76 -3.29
CA SER A 11 -2.87 -4.81 -4.33
C SER A 11 -2.55 -5.54 -5.64
N GLN A 12 -2.98 -4.98 -6.75
CA GLN A 12 -2.67 -5.45 -8.10
C GLN A 12 -1.87 -4.36 -8.81
N TRP A 13 -0.62 -4.67 -9.15
CA TRP A 13 0.29 -3.73 -9.84
C TRP A 13 -0.30 -3.25 -11.16
N TYR A 14 -0.54 -4.17 -12.11
CA TYR A 14 -0.92 -3.81 -13.48
C TYR A 14 -2.34 -3.24 -13.58
N GLU A 15 -3.25 -3.71 -12.74
CA GLU A 15 -4.63 -3.22 -12.66
C GLU A 15 -4.75 -1.94 -11.82
N LYS A 16 -3.65 -1.48 -11.20
CA LYS A 16 -3.56 -0.22 -10.45
C LYS A 16 -4.66 -0.06 -9.41
N ARG A 17 -4.99 -1.15 -8.71
CA ARG A 17 -6.11 -1.21 -7.76
C ARG A 17 -5.84 -2.14 -6.58
N ILE A 18 -6.59 -1.95 -5.51
CA ILE A 18 -6.67 -2.86 -4.38
C ILE A 18 -8.02 -3.57 -4.42
N LEU A 19 -8.00 -4.89 -4.27
CA LEU A 19 -9.19 -5.72 -4.11
C LEU A 19 -9.42 -5.97 -2.61
N LYS A 20 -10.68 -5.84 -2.16
CA LYS A 20 -11.13 -6.29 -0.84
C LYS A 20 -11.87 -7.61 -1.00
N PHE A 21 -11.54 -8.58 -0.17
CA PHE A 21 -12.17 -9.90 -0.15
C PHE A 21 -12.95 -10.13 1.13
N ASP A 22 -14.03 -10.91 1.03
CA ASP A 22 -14.68 -11.53 2.18
C ASP A 22 -13.90 -12.77 2.65
N ASN A 23 -14.37 -13.39 3.73
CA ASN A 23 -13.76 -14.60 4.30
C ASN A 23 -13.94 -15.87 3.43
N LYS A 24 -14.66 -15.78 2.31
CA LYS A 24 -14.81 -16.85 1.31
C LYS A 24 -13.93 -16.62 0.08
N GLY A 25 -13.19 -15.52 0.04
CA GLY A 25 -12.36 -15.15 -1.11
C GLY A 25 -13.15 -14.49 -2.26
N ASN A 26 -14.39 -14.05 -2.03
CA ASN A 26 -15.12 -13.26 -3.03
C ASN A 26 -14.62 -11.83 -3.02
N VAL A 27 -14.42 -11.24 -4.20
CA VAL A 27 -14.15 -9.80 -4.33
C VAL A 27 -15.41 -9.04 -3.97
N ILE A 28 -15.37 -8.28 -2.88
CA ILE A 28 -16.49 -7.44 -2.42
C ILE A 28 -16.27 -5.96 -2.70
N ARG A 29 -15.05 -5.57 -3.06
CA ARG A 29 -14.74 -4.18 -3.43
C ARG A 29 -13.50 -4.07 -4.31
N LYS A 30 -13.50 -3.07 -5.19
CA LYS A 30 -12.33 -2.59 -5.94
C LYS A 30 -12.06 -1.14 -5.55
N ILE A 31 -10.81 -0.80 -5.25
CA ILE A 31 -10.37 0.56 -4.96
C ILE A 31 -9.28 0.91 -5.97
N TYR A 32 -9.56 1.85 -6.87
CA TYR A 32 -8.60 2.27 -7.89
C TYR A 32 -7.59 3.24 -7.30
N ILE A 33 -6.30 2.93 -7.47
CA ILE A 33 -5.19 3.76 -6.99
C ILE A 33 -4.71 4.71 -8.09
N GLY A 34 -4.82 4.30 -9.36
CA GLY A 34 -4.48 5.16 -10.50
C GLY A 34 -2.99 5.17 -10.85
N ALA A 35 -2.15 4.40 -10.14
CA ALA A 35 -0.73 4.19 -10.45
C ALA A 35 -0.34 2.73 -10.16
N GLU A 36 0.85 2.34 -10.62
CA GLU A 36 1.42 1.02 -10.26
C GLU A 36 1.54 0.91 -8.75
N ILE A 37 1.42 -0.31 -8.21
CA ILE A 37 1.46 -0.56 -6.77
C ILE A 37 2.54 -1.59 -6.47
N CYS A 38 3.52 -1.21 -5.66
CA CYS A 38 4.62 -2.05 -5.21
C CYS A 38 4.41 -2.61 -3.80
N GLY A 39 3.50 -2.04 -3.02
CA GLY A 39 3.20 -2.53 -1.67
C GLY A 39 2.11 -1.71 -1.02
N HIS A 40 1.47 -2.27 0.00
CA HIS A 40 0.55 -1.53 0.85
C HIS A 40 0.56 -2.09 2.27
N THR A 41 0.22 -1.24 3.23
CA THR A 41 0.08 -1.62 4.64
C THR A 41 -1.05 -0.85 5.30
N PHE A 42 -1.48 -1.30 6.47
CA PHE A 42 -2.46 -0.63 7.29
C PHE A 42 -1.78 0.11 8.44
N VAL A 43 -2.20 1.36 8.68
CA VAL A 43 -1.83 2.15 9.86
C VAL A 43 -3.09 2.86 10.33
N ASP A 44 -3.50 2.62 11.58
CA ASP A 44 -4.70 3.22 12.20
C ASP A 44 -5.98 3.12 11.35
N GLY A 45 -6.17 1.99 10.68
CA GLY A 45 -7.32 1.72 9.82
C GLY A 45 -7.26 2.38 8.43
N MET A 46 -6.22 3.18 8.15
CA MET A 46 -5.95 3.76 6.84
C MET A 46 -5.06 2.83 6.01
N ILE A 47 -5.18 2.89 4.68
CA ILE A 47 -4.24 2.22 3.79
C ILE A 47 -3.15 3.21 3.39
N TYR A 48 -1.91 2.77 3.58
CA TYR A 48 -0.73 3.40 3.00
C TYR A 48 -0.27 2.55 1.83
N VAL A 49 -0.07 3.19 0.68
CA VAL A 49 0.25 2.52 -0.59
C VAL A 49 1.55 3.09 -1.14
N LEU A 50 2.49 2.20 -1.45
CA LEU A 50 3.66 2.52 -2.25
C LEU A 50 3.25 2.44 -3.73
N ARG A 51 3.16 3.60 -4.39
CA ARG A 51 2.65 3.73 -5.75
C ARG A 51 3.52 4.61 -6.63
N GLY A 52 3.40 4.46 -7.94
CA GLY A 52 4.16 5.27 -8.88
C GLY A 52 4.38 4.59 -10.22
N VAL A 53 5.60 4.70 -10.75
CA VAL A 53 6.05 4.06 -11.99
C VAL A 53 7.44 3.44 -11.83
N GLU A 54 7.61 2.17 -12.21
CA GLU A 54 8.91 1.48 -12.11
C GLU A 54 9.91 1.97 -13.16
N LYS A 55 9.46 2.22 -14.38
CA LYS A 55 10.35 2.56 -15.50
C LYS A 55 10.12 3.99 -15.99
N PRO A 56 11.19 4.68 -16.45
CA PRO A 56 12.56 4.18 -16.56
C PRO A 56 13.39 4.25 -15.26
N ASN A 57 12.98 5.06 -14.28
CA ASN A 57 13.85 5.48 -13.18
C ASN A 57 13.31 5.19 -11.78
N GLU A 58 12.22 4.42 -11.64
CA GLU A 58 11.54 4.17 -10.35
C GLU A 58 11.14 5.48 -9.63
N ASP A 59 9.98 6.03 -10.01
CA ASP A 59 9.40 7.21 -9.36
C ASP A 59 8.28 6.76 -8.43
N TRP A 60 8.59 6.70 -7.12
CA TRP A 60 7.74 6.13 -6.09
C TRP A 60 7.31 7.19 -5.07
N THR A 61 6.02 7.16 -4.73
CA THR A 61 5.43 7.92 -3.63
C THR A 61 4.75 6.98 -2.64
N ILE A 62 4.55 7.48 -1.41
CA ILE A 62 3.60 6.90 -0.47
C ILE A 62 2.34 7.74 -0.52
N ALA A 63 1.23 7.10 -0.83
CA ALA A 63 -0.11 7.68 -0.71
C ALA A 63 -0.87 7.09 0.46
N ARG A 64 -1.83 7.87 0.97
CA ARG A 64 -2.77 7.47 2.01
C ARG A 64 -4.19 7.57 1.48
N LEU A 65 -5.03 6.62 1.89
CA LEU A 65 -6.47 6.64 1.65
C LEU A 65 -7.25 5.99 2.80
N ASP A 66 -8.51 6.40 2.99
CA ASP A 66 -9.44 5.73 3.90
C ASP A 66 -10.22 4.63 3.16
N PRO A 67 -10.03 3.34 3.46
CA PRO A 67 -10.74 2.25 2.80
C PRO A 67 -12.23 2.14 3.20
N ARG A 68 -12.74 3.00 4.09
CA ARG A 68 -14.14 3.05 4.54
C ARG A 68 -14.98 4.03 3.72
N GLU A 69 -14.36 5.08 3.16
CA GLU A 69 -15.02 5.99 2.23
C GLU A 69 -15.56 5.22 1.02
N GLU A 70 -16.71 5.60 0.45
CA GLU A 70 -17.27 4.95 -0.75
C GLU A 70 -16.38 5.19 -1.98
N THR A 71 -15.84 6.41 -2.09
CA THR A 71 -14.90 6.85 -3.12
C THR A 71 -13.64 7.42 -2.46
N PRO A 72 -12.67 6.57 -2.08
CA PRO A 72 -11.50 7.01 -1.33
C PRO A 72 -10.65 8.01 -2.11
N GLU A 73 -10.30 9.12 -1.47
CA GLU A 73 -9.28 10.01 -2.01
C GLU A 73 -7.89 9.38 -1.83
N VAL A 74 -7.13 9.24 -2.92
CA VAL A 74 -5.76 8.72 -2.89
C VAL A 74 -4.81 9.91 -2.89
N ARG A 75 -4.29 10.27 -1.71
CA ARG A 75 -3.44 11.44 -1.52
C ARG A 75 -1.98 11.03 -1.34
N ASP A 76 -1.10 11.47 -2.24
CA ASP A 76 0.34 11.37 -2.06
C ASP A 76 0.78 12.25 -0.88
N ILE A 77 1.59 11.69 0.02
CA ILE A 77 2.03 12.35 1.27
C ILE A 77 3.54 12.33 1.46
N ALA A 78 4.27 11.48 0.73
CA ALA A 78 5.73 11.44 0.78
C ALA A 78 6.30 10.90 -0.53
N ILE A 79 7.52 11.34 -0.85
CA ILE A 79 8.33 10.79 -1.95
C ILE A 79 9.27 9.74 -1.36
N VAL A 80 9.48 8.64 -2.08
CA VAL A 80 10.42 7.59 -1.67
C VAL A 80 11.70 7.72 -2.48
N PRO A 81 12.84 8.12 -1.88
CA PRO A 81 14.05 8.46 -2.63
C PRO A 81 14.90 7.23 -3.01
N PHE A 82 14.31 6.04 -3.05
CA PHE A 82 15.01 4.79 -3.30
C PHE A 82 14.12 3.75 -3.98
N ALA A 83 14.76 2.87 -4.75
CA ALA A 83 14.13 1.73 -5.41
C ALA A 83 13.63 0.68 -4.40
N CYS A 84 12.33 0.40 -4.42
CA CYS A 84 11.68 -0.48 -3.45
C CYS A 84 10.48 -1.23 -4.02
N ARG A 85 10.12 -2.37 -3.39
CA ARG A 85 9.11 -3.33 -3.90
C ARG A 85 8.18 -3.89 -2.81
N SER A 86 8.15 -3.27 -1.64
CA SER A 86 7.30 -3.69 -0.54
C SER A 86 7.09 -2.54 0.42
N LEU A 87 6.02 -2.60 1.22
CA LEU A 87 5.76 -1.67 2.30
C LEU A 87 5.09 -2.42 3.43
N THR A 88 5.61 -2.29 4.64
CA THR A 88 4.94 -2.76 5.86
C THR A 88 5.12 -1.74 6.98
N PHE A 89 4.38 -1.93 8.07
CA PHE A 89 4.42 -1.08 9.26
C PHE A 89 4.42 -2.00 10.48
N ASP A 90 5.34 -1.79 11.41
CA ASP A 90 5.52 -2.66 12.58
C ASP A 90 4.81 -2.16 13.85
N GLY A 91 4.18 -0.99 13.79
CA GLY A 91 3.59 -0.30 14.94
C GLY A 91 4.29 1.02 15.27
N GLU A 92 5.50 1.25 14.77
CA GLU A 92 6.29 2.46 15.00
C GLU A 92 6.88 3.02 13.70
N LEU A 93 7.47 2.16 12.87
CA LEU A 93 8.20 2.52 11.66
C LEU A 93 7.62 1.81 10.43
N PHE A 94 7.75 2.47 9.27
CA PHE A 94 7.55 1.84 7.98
C PHE A 94 8.81 1.08 7.60
N TRP A 95 8.63 -0.05 6.92
CA TRP A 95 9.73 -0.87 6.43
C TRP A 95 9.58 -1.15 4.95
N SER A 96 10.71 -1.19 4.26
CA SER A 96 10.78 -1.55 2.85
C SER A 96 12.10 -2.21 2.50
N ASN A 97 12.12 -2.97 1.42
CA ASN A 97 13.35 -3.45 0.81
C ASN A 97 13.99 -2.32 -0.02
N TYR A 98 15.24 -1.97 0.29
CA TYR A 98 16.03 -1.11 -0.57
C TYR A 98 16.81 -1.97 -1.54
N ARG A 99 16.20 -2.24 -2.70
CA ARG A 99 16.68 -3.22 -3.67
C ARG A 99 18.08 -2.93 -4.20
N ALA A 100 18.42 -1.66 -4.43
CA ALA A 100 19.71 -1.29 -4.99
C ALA A 100 20.88 -1.47 -4.00
N GLN A 101 20.59 -1.64 -2.71
CA GLN A 101 21.60 -1.79 -1.65
C GLN A 101 21.50 -3.14 -0.92
N ASP A 102 20.69 -4.09 -1.41
CA ASP A 102 20.49 -5.40 -0.80
C ASP A 102 20.22 -5.37 0.71
N THR A 103 19.41 -4.39 1.15
CA THR A 103 19.12 -4.17 2.57
C THR A 103 17.63 -3.93 2.82
N ILE A 104 17.23 -4.02 4.08
CA ILE A 104 15.90 -3.63 4.57
C ILE A 104 16.10 -2.34 5.37
N ILE A 105 15.27 -1.34 5.09
CA ILE A 105 15.32 -0.06 5.77
C ILE A 105 14.01 0.22 6.50
N SER A 106 14.14 0.82 7.67
CA SER A 106 13.03 1.38 8.45
C SER A 106 13.04 2.89 8.35
N PHE A 107 11.87 3.53 8.28
CA PHE A 107 11.75 4.99 8.20
C PHE A 107 10.44 5.49 8.80
N SER A 108 10.41 6.76 9.17
CA SER A 108 9.19 7.49 9.51
C SER A 108 8.77 8.38 8.34
N LEU A 109 7.48 8.67 8.24
CA LEU A 109 7.00 9.66 7.29
C LEU A 109 7.34 11.09 7.75
N PRO A 110 7.55 12.04 6.83
CA PRO A 110 7.69 13.45 7.18
C PRO A 110 6.40 13.96 7.86
N ASN A 111 6.56 14.89 8.80
CA ASN A 111 5.46 15.60 9.47
C ASN A 111 4.73 16.56 8.53
#